data_AF-A0A1A6FLR3-F1
#
_entry.id   AF-A0A1A6FLR3-F1
#
_cell.length_a   1.000
_cell.length_b   1.000
_cell.length_c   1.000
_cell.angle_alpha   90.00
_cell.angle_beta   90.00
_cell.angle_gamma   90.00
#
_symmetry.space_group_name_H-M   'P 1'
#
loop_
_entity.id
_entity.type
_entity.pdbx_description
1 polymer ?
#
loop_
_entity_poly.entity_id
_entity_poly.type
_entity_poly.pdbx_seq_one_letter_code
_entity_poly.pdbx_strand_id
1 'polypeptide(L)'
;MTESSESLAKAEEQLIAEVRRNFASFFRWVDFLDDMIKKDIGPKFGVDVTLMGSAVEQKVRGLLYISRPLKEPLGVPFEIEGASIMLGHAKFERDNEAGEKTARYDLSTLDDVNRILGDVVQDYIG
;
A
#
# COMPACT_ATOMS: atom_id res chain seq x y z
N MET A 1 21.42 0.28 27.73
CA MET A 1 21.17 0.70 26.33
C MET A 1 20.04 -0.10 25.65
N THR A 2 19.35 -1.03 26.33
CA THR A 2 18.26 -1.85 25.78
C THR A 2 16.87 -1.20 25.83
N GLU A 3 16.61 -0.30 26.78
CA GLU A 3 15.28 0.34 26.96
C GLU A 3 14.87 1.25 25.78
N SER A 4 15.83 1.87 25.10
CA SER A 4 15.57 2.74 23.95
C SER A 4 15.18 1.94 22.70
N SER A 5 15.69 0.72 22.52
CA SER A 5 15.36 -0.12 21.37
C SER A 5 14.00 -0.80 21.52
N GLU A 6 13.65 -1.25 22.73
CA GLU A 6 12.32 -1.84 23.00
C GLU A 6 11.20 -0.81 22.92
N SER A 7 11.45 0.44 23.29
CA SER A 7 10.47 1.53 23.16
C SER A 7 10.22 1.92 21.70
N LEU A 8 11.25 1.92 20.86
CA LEU A 8 11.12 2.18 19.42
C LEU A 8 10.33 1.09 18.70
N ALA A 9 10.64 -0.18 18.95
CA ALA A 9 9.91 -1.30 18.34
C ALA A 9 8.41 -1.26 18.68
N LYS A 10 8.05 -0.98 19.94
CA LYS A 10 6.65 -0.80 20.34
C LYS A 10 5.98 0.39 19.65
N ALA A 11 6.70 1.50 19.47
CA ALA A 11 6.18 2.67 18.76
C ALA A 11 5.95 2.38 17.27
N GLU A 12 6.83 1.60 16.63
CA GLU A 12 6.66 1.16 15.23
C GLU A 12 5.45 0.24 15.07
N GLU A 13 5.28 -0.73 15.97
CA GLU A 13 4.09 -1.61 15.98
C GLU A 13 2.80 -0.82 16.16
N GLN A 14 2.79 0.16 17.09
CA GLN A 14 1.64 1.04 17.29
C GLN A 14 1.34 1.88 16.05
N LEU A 15 2.36 2.42 15.40
CA LEU A 15 2.23 3.20 14.18
C LEU A 15 1.65 2.35 13.02
N ILE A 16 2.13 1.12 12.84
CA ILE A 16 1.57 0.19 11.84
C ILE A 16 0.10 -0.14 12.17
N ALA A 17 -0.22 -0.40 13.44
CA ALA A 17 -1.58 -0.69 13.87
C ALA A 17 -2.52 0.50 13.63
N GLU A 18 -2.07 1.72 13.91
CA GLU A 18 -2.80 2.94 13.62
C GLU A 18 -3.04 3.13 12.12
N VAL A 19 -2.01 2.97 11.30
CA VAL A 19 -2.13 3.05 9.84
C VAL A 19 -3.11 2.01 9.31
N ARG A 20 -3.03 0.76 9.78
CA ARG A 20 -3.99 -0.30 9.41
C ARG A 20 -5.43 0.07 9.77
N ARG A 21 -5.64 0.76 10.89
CA ARG A 21 -6.96 1.24 11.31
C ARG A 21 -7.44 2.41 10.45
N ASN A 22 -6.60 3.41 10.24
CA ASN A 22 -6.96 4.65 9.56
C ASN A 22 -7.19 4.38 8.05
N PHE A 23 -6.35 3.55 7.43
CA PHE A 23 -6.43 3.15 6.03
C PHE A 23 -7.13 1.80 5.84
N ALA A 24 -8.05 1.43 6.74
CA ALA A 24 -8.71 0.13 6.73
C ALA A 24 -9.42 -0.19 5.40
N SER A 25 -9.98 0.82 4.71
CA SER A 25 -10.61 0.65 3.40
C SER A 25 -9.62 0.13 2.35
N PHE A 26 -8.42 0.72 2.30
CA PHE A 26 -7.35 0.32 1.40
C PHE A 26 -6.87 -1.11 1.68
N PHE A 27 -6.56 -1.45 2.93
CA PHE A 27 -6.09 -2.81 3.25
C PHE A 27 -7.17 -3.88 2.99
N ARG A 28 -8.43 -3.60 3.33
CA ARG A 28 -9.55 -4.50 2.99
C ARG A 28 -9.72 -4.67 1.49
N TRP A 29 -9.50 -3.61 0.72
CA TRP A 29 -9.54 -3.70 -0.74
C TRP A 29 -8.42 -4.57 -1.30
N VAL A 30 -7.20 -4.46 -0.77
CA VAL A 30 -6.07 -5.34 -1.13
C VAL A 30 -6.40 -6.80 -0.83
N ASP A 31 -6.89 -7.09 0.37
CA ASP A 31 -7.29 -8.46 0.77
C ASP A 31 -8.40 -9.00 -0.14
N PHE A 32 -9.41 -8.17 -0.44
CA PHE A 32 -10.50 -8.53 -1.35
C PHE A 32 -10.00 -8.83 -2.77
N LEU A 33 -9.09 -8.00 -3.29
CA LEU A 33 -8.50 -8.23 -4.61
C LEU A 33 -7.74 -9.55 -4.65
N ASP A 34 -6.90 -9.82 -3.65
CA ASP A 34 -6.13 -11.06 -3.57
C ASP A 34 -7.04 -12.31 -3.52
N ASP A 35 -8.07 -12.29 -2.67
CA ASP A 35 -9.05 -13.37 -2.56
C ASP A 35 -9.79 -13.61 -3.88
N MET A 36 -10.24 -12.53 -4.52
CA MET A 36 -10.94 -12.60 -5.81
C MET A 36 -10.04 -13.19 -6.90
N ILE A 37 -8.79 -12.71 -7.01
CA ILE A 37 -7.81 -13.19 -8.00
C ILE A 37 -7.50 -14.67 -7.80
N LYS A 38 -7.22 -15.08 -6.56
CA LYS A 38 -6.91 -16.48 -6.24
C LYS A 38 -8.07 -17.40 -6.54
N LYS A 39 -9.30 -16.95 -6.30
CA LYS A 39 -10.52 -17.70 -6.57
C LYS A 39 -10.85 -17.80 -8.05
N ASP A 40 -10.79 -16.69 -8.78
CA ASP A 40 -11.32 -16.59 -10.14
C ASP A 40 -10.25 -16.92 -11.21
N ILE A 41 -8.97 -16.68 -10.91
CA ILE A 41 -7.85 -16.89 -11.84
C ILE A 41 -6.99 -18.08 -11.39
N GLY A 42 -6.63 -18.12 -10.11
CA GLY A 42 -5.99 -19.28 -9.49
C GLY A 42 -4.94 -18.93 -8.42
N PRO A 43 -4.55 -19.89 -7.59
CA PRO A 43 -3.79 -19.66 -6.35
C PRO A 43 -2.34 -19.21 -6.56
N LYS A 44 -1.84 -19.25 -7.80
CA LYS A 44 -0.50 -18.77 -8.17
C LYS A 44 -0.48 -17.31 -8.60
N PHE A 45 -1.64 -16.67 -8.62
CA PHE A 45 -1.83 -15.25 -8.81
C PHE A 45 -2.22 -14.63 -7.46
N GLY A 46 -2.01 -13.33 -7.30
CA GLY A 46 -2.45 -12.65 -6.09
C GLY A 46 -1.75 -11.33 -5.84
N VAL A 47 -2.14 -10.70 -4.74
CA VAL A 47 -1.56 -9.46 -4.22
C VAL A 47 -1.17 -9.70 -2.77
N ASP A 48 0.05 -9.33 -2.41
CA ASP A 48 0.56 -9.37 -1.03
C ASP A 48 0.97 -7.96 -0.58
N VAL A 49 0.95 -7.70 0.72
CA VAL A 49 1.35 -6.42 1.31
C VAL A 49 2.35 -6.63 2.45
N THR A 50 3.51 -6.00 2.33
CA THR A 50 4.48 -5.90 3.44
C THR A 50 4.50 -4.48 3.98
N LEU A 51 4.72 -4.34 5.29
CA LEU A 51 4.76 -3.05 5.99
C LEU A 51 5.99 -2.96 6.89
N MET A 52 6.54 -1.77 7.03
CA MET A 52 7.61 -1.40 7.95
C MET A 52 7.33 -0.01 8.52
N GLY A 53 7.23 0.08 9.84
CA GLY A 53 7.08 1.34 10.55
C GLY A 53 8.44 2.00 10.79
N SER A 54 8.46 3.33 10.82
CA SER A 54 9.59 4.14 11.24
C SER A 54 9.10 5.10 12.31
N ALA A 55 9.35 4.78 13.59
CA ALA A 55 8.94 5.64 14.70
C ALA A 55 9.68 6.98 14.71
N VAL A 56 10.91 7.02 14.17
CA VAL A 56 11.68 8.26 14.07
C VAL A 56 11.08 9.20 13.04
N GLU A 57 10.71 8.68 11.87
CA GLU A 57 10.15 9.49 10.78
C GLU A 57 8.63 9.64 10.87
N GLN A 58 7.97 8.94 11.80
CA GLN A 58 6.51 8.87 11.95
C GLN A 58 5.80 8.43 10.65
N LYS A 59 6.40 7.47 9.95
CA LYS A 59 5.95 6.96 8.65
C LYS A 59 5.83 5.44 8.64
N VAL A 60 4.90 4.93 7.84
CA VAL A 60 4.84 3.52 7.49
C VAL A 60 5.15 3.36 6.01
N ARG A 61 6.21 2.62 5.71
CA ARG A 61 6.54 2.21 4.34
C ARG A 61 5.92 0.85 4.09
N GLY A 62 5.43 0.63 2.89
CA GLY A 62 4.91 -0.66 2.47
C GLY A 62 5.25 -0.98 1.04
N LEU A 63 5.05 -2.24 0.68
CA LEU A 63 5.25 -2.73 -0.68
C LEU A 63 4.14 -3.71 -1.01
N LEU A 64 3.37 -3.37 -2.05
CA LEU A 64 2.42 -4.30 -2.66
C LEU A 64 3.17 -5.16 -3.67
N TYR A 65 2.98 -6.48 -3.60
CA TYR A 65 3.53 -7.41 -4.57
C TYR A 65 2.40 -8.07 -5.36
N ILE A 66 2.36 -7.80 -6.65
CA ILE A 66 1.39 -8.43 -7.57
C ILE A 66 2.09 -9.57 -8.29
N SER A 67 1.55 -10.78 -8.17
CA SER A 67 2.19 -12.01 -8.64
C SER A 67 1.38 -12.70 -9.72
N ARG A 68 2.09 -13.33 -10.67
CA ARG A 68 1.54 -14.27 -11.66
C ARG A 68 2.58 -15.31 -12.06
N PRO A 69 2.16 -16.50 -12.55
CA PRO A 69 3.09 -17.51 -13.04
C PRO A 69 4.00 -17.00 -14.15
N LEU A 70 5.27 -17.43 -14.11
CA LEU A 70 6.28 -17.22 -15.16
C LEU A 70 6.68 -15.74 -15.38
N LYS A 71 6.35 -14.84 -14.46
CA LYS A 71 6.76 -13.42 -14.49
C LYS A 71 7.27 -12.99 -13.12
N GLU A 72 8.23 -12.08 -13.09
CA GLU A 72 8.71 -11.48 -11.84
C GLU A 72 7.60 -10.64 -11.19
N PRO A 73 7.36 -10.75 -9.87
CA PRO A 73 6.34 -9.98 -9.18
C PRO A 73 6.50 -8.47 -9.40
N LEU A 74 5.39 -7.78 -9.67
CA LEU A 74 5.37 -6.32 -9.75
C LEU A 74 5.30 -5.75 -8.33
N GLY A 75 6.34 -5.02 -7.94
CA GLY A 75 6.37 -4.25 -6.70
C GLY A 75 5.79 -2.84 -6.89
N VAL A 76 4.81 -2.48 -6.08
CA VAL A 76 4.30 -1.10 -5.97
C VAL A 76 4.60 -0.59 -4.56
N PRO A 77 5.72 0.15 -4.37
CA PRO A 77 6.06 0.70 -3.06
C PRO A 77 5.07 1.80 -2.68
N PHE A 78 4.84 1.98 -1.39
CA PHE A 78 4.03 3.08 -0.87
C PHE A 78 4.53 3.58 0.48
N GLU A 79 4.15 4.81 0.81
CA GLU A 79 4.44 5.43 2.10
C GLU A 79 3.17 6.08 2.65
N ILE A 80 2.90 5.88 3.93
CA ILE A 80 1.80 6.50 4.67
C ILE A 80 2.39 7.41 5.74
N GLU A 81 1.95 8.65 5.73
CA GLU A 81 2.35 9.70 6.66
C GLU A 81 1.09 10.49 7.07
N GLY A 82 0.74 10.44 8.36
CA GLY A 82 -0.48 11.05 8.87
C GLY A 82 -1.74 10.53 8.17
N ALA A 83 -2.44 11.41 7.45
CA ALA A 83 -3.69 11.11 6.74
C ALA A 83 -3.51 10.94 5.23
N SER A 84 -2.27 10.83 4.74
CA SER A 84 -1.98 10.71 3.32
C SER A 84 -1.19 9.43 3.01
N ILE A 85 -1.42 8.87 1.82
CA ILE A 85 -0.69 7.76 1.23
C ILE A 85 -0.03 8.23 -0.08
N MET A 86 1.21 7.83 -0.31
CA MET A 86 1.96 8.09 -1.53
C MET A 86 2.32 6.76 -2.20
N LEU A 87 1.96 6.59 -3.47
CA LEU A 87 2.19 5.34 -4.21
C LEU A 87 3.30 5.53 -5.24
N GLY A 88 4.30 4.65 -5.26
CA GLY A 88 5.42 4.66 -6.19
C GLY A 88 5.14 3.87 -7.46
N HIS A 89 4.12 4.27 -8.23
CA HIS A 89 3.84 3.70 -9.55
C HIS A 89 3.20 4.75 -10.48
N ALA A 90 3.61 4.79 -11.75
CA ALA A 90 3.27 5.88 -12.68
C ALA A 90 1.75 6.08 -12.87
N LYS A 91 0.94 5.02 -12.78
CA LYS A 91 -0.54 5.13 -12.85
C LYS A 91 -1.16 5.95 -11.70
N PHE A 92 -0.44 6.14 -10.60
CA PHE A 92 -0.90 6.97 -9.48
C PHE A 92 -0.47 8.44 -9.61
N GLU A 93 0.31 8.81 -10.63
CA GLU A 93 0.64 10.20 -10.87
C GLU A 93 -0.58 10.97 -11.39
N ARG A 94 -0.90 12.09 -10.75
CA ARG A 94 -1.92 13.06 -11.16
C ARG A 94 -1.42 14.48 -10.90
N ASP A 95 -2.00 15.45 -11.60
CA ASP A 95 -1.73 16.86 -11.29
C ASP A 95 -2.52 17.28 -10.05
N ASN A 96 -1.87 17.98 -9.12
CA ASN A 96 -2.55 18.62 -7.99
C ASN A 96 -3.21 19.95 -8.42
N GLU A 97 -3.88 20.62 -7.48
CA GLU A 97 -4.51 21.92 -7.75
C GLU A 97 -3.52 23.02 -8.20
N ALA A 98 -2.24 22.87 -7.88
CA ALA A 98 -1.16 23.76 -8.31
C ALA A 98 -0.60 23.40 -9.71
N GLY A 99 -1.09 22.33 -10.34
CA GLY A 99 -0.59 21.83 -11.63
C GLY A 99 0.72 21.05 -11.54
N GLU A 100 1.10 20.60 -10.35
CA GLU A 100 2.29 19.80 -10.13
C GLU A 100 1.94 18.32 -10.05
N LYS A 101 2.78 17.48 -10.69
CA LYS A 101 2.63 16.03 -10.60
C LYS A 101 2.83 15.54 -9.17
N THR A 102 1.88 14.77 -8.68
CA THR A 102 1.92 14.11 -7.38
C THR A 102 1.36 12.69 -7.48
N ALA A 103 1.83 11.82 -6.60
CA ALA A 103 1.23 10.50 -6.35
C ALA A 103 0.72 10.38 -4.91
N ARG A 104 0.48 11.53 -4.26
CA ARG A 104 -0.05 11.63 -2.90
C ARG A 104 -1.57 11.74 -2.91
N TYR A 105 -2.20 10.94 -2.07
CA TYR A 105 -3.64 10.83 -1.89
C TYR A 105 -3.97 11.00 -0.42
N ASP A 106 -4.96 11.82 -0.12
CA ASP A 106 -5.50 11.92 1.22
C ASP A 106 -6.50 10.82 1.48
N LEU A 107 -6.74 10.54 2.77
CA LEU A 107 -7.69 9.53 3.23
C LEU A 107 -9.09 9.68 2.59
N SER A 108 -9.51 10.91 2.29
CA SER A 108 -10.79 11.22 1.63
C SER A 108 -10.87 10.77 0.16
N THR A 109 -9.72 10.49 -0.46
CA THR A 109 -9.60 10.10 -1.87
C THR A 109 -9.18 8.64 -2.04
N LEU A 110 -9.32 7.81 -1.00
CA LEU A 110 -8.90 6.41 -1.05
C LEU A 110 -9.65 5.56 -2.08
N ASP A 111 -10.88 5.92 -2.44
CA ASP A 111 -11.61 5.21 -3.48
C ASP A 111 -10.92 5.34 -4.85
N ASP A 112 -10.27 6.47 -5.13
CA ASP A 112 -9.46 6.64 -6.34
C ASP A 112 -8.24 5.73 -6.30
N VAL A 113 -7.55 5.66 -5.15
CA VAL A 113 -6.40 4.76 -4.95
C VAL A 113 -6.80 3.31 -5.20
N ASN A 114 -7.93 2.89 -4.63
CA ASN A 114 -8.45 1.53 -4.78
C ASN A 114 -8.79 1.21 -6.24
N ARG A 115 -9.44 2.14 -6.95
CA ARG A 115 -9.75 1.99 -8.38
C ARG A 115 -8.48 1.85 -9.22
N ILE A 116 -7.52 2.76 -9.04
CA ILE A 116 -6.25 2.73 -9.78
C ILE A 116 -5.48 1.45 -9.48
N LEU A 117 -5.48 0.99 -8.22
CA LEU A 117 -4.85 -0.27 -7.85
C LEU A 117 -5.49 -1.45 -8.58
N GLY A 118 -6.82 -1.49 -8.67
CA GLY A 118 -7.52 -2.49 -9.48
C GLY A 118 -7.05 -2.49 -10.93
N ASP A 119 -6.93 -1.32 -11.55
CA ASP A 119 -6.45 -1.16 -12.93
C ASP A 119 -4.97 -1.58 -13.08
N VAL A 120 -4.11 -1.35 -12.09
CA VAL A 120 -2.70 -1.80 -12.10
C VAL A 120 -2.63 -3.32 -12.02
N VAL A 121 -3.41 -3.92 -11.13
CA VAL A 121 -3.44 -5.37 -10.92
C VAL A 121 -3.99 -6.08 -12.14
N GLN A 122 -5.10 -5.61 -12.70
CA GLN A 122 -5.70 -6.15 -13.92
C GLN A 122 -4.71 -6.10 -15.09
N ASP A 123 -4.09 -4.95 -15.36
CA ASP A 123 -3.11 -4.82 -16.45
C ASP A 123 -1.91 -5.76 -16.31
N TYR A 124 -1.46 -6.01 -15.09
CA TYR A 124 -0.31 -6.88 -14.85
C TYR A 124 -0.68 -8.37 -14.96
N ILE A 125 -1.84 -8.76 -14.44
CA ILE A 125 -2.31 -10.15 -14.43
C ILE A 125 -2.81 -10.59 -15.81
N GLY A 126 -3.53 -9.73 -16.53
CA GLY A 126 -4.13 -10.01 -17.84
C GLY A 126 -5.55 -10.54 -17.72
#